data_AF-A0A0R2QEW3-F1
#
_entry.id   AF-A0A0R2QEW3-F1
#
_cell.length_a   1.000
_cell.length_b   1.000
_cell.length_c   1.000
_cell.angle_alpha   90.00
_cell.angle_beta   90.00
_cell.angle_gamma   90.00
#
_symmetry.space_group_name_H-M   'P 1'
#
loop_
_entity.id
_entity.type
_entity.pdbx_description
1 polymer ?
#
loop_
_entity_poly.entity_id
_entity_poly.type
_entity_poly.pdbx_seq_one_letter_code
_entity_poly.pdbx_strand_id
1 'polypeptide(L)' 'VVAVAATLDAACHDLLAKLITPQRELLTIITGSEATSQATEALVAHVGQAHPHISCEVHFGGQPLYPYLFGVE' A
#
# COMPACT_ATOMS: atom_id res chain seq x y z
N VAL A 1 -11.92 -12.20 -1.37
CA VAL A 1 -10.77 -11.79 -0.52
C VAL A 1 -9.51 -12.22 -1.23
N VAL A 2 -8.60 -11.30 -1.53
CA VAL A 2 -7.40 -11.56 -2.34
C VAL A 2 -6.13 -11.73 -1.49
N ALA A 3 -6.12 -11.30 -0.23
CA ALA A 3 -5.04 -11.55 0.73
C ALA A 3 -5.63 -11.57 2.16
N VAL A 4 -5.03 -12.38 3.04
CA VAL A 4 -5.34 -12.45 4.48
C VAL A 4 -4.03 -12.74 5.20
N ALA A 5 -3.70 -11.96 6.22
CA ALA A 5 -2.51 -12.18 7.04
C ALA A 5 -2.77 -11.84 8.51
N ALA A 6 -1.86 -12.25 9.38
CA ALA A 6 -1.95 -12.02 10.82
C ALA A 6 -1.63 -10.57 11.23
N THR A 7 -0.93 -9.82 10.38
CA THR A 7 -0.54 -8.43 10.62
C THR A 7 -0.92 -7.55 9.43
N LEU A 8 -1.11 -6.26 9.68
CA LEU A 8 -1.50 -5.30 8.65
C LEU A 8 -0.44 -5.16 7.56
N ASP A 9 0.84 -5.11 7.94
CA ASP A 9 1.97 -5.00 7.01
C ASP A 9 2.02 -6.21 6.05
N ALA A 10 1.90 -7.43 6.57
CA ALA A 10 1.88 -8.63 5.75
C ALA A 10 0.65 -8.66 4.82
N ALA A 11 -0.52 -8.23 5.31
CA ALA A 11 -1.72 -8.16 4.49
C ALA A 11 -1.58 -7.14 3.35
N CYS A 12 -0.95 -5.99 3.61
CA CYS A 12 -0.65 -4.97 2.60
C CYS A 12 0.34 -5.50 1.56
N HIS A 13 1.44 -6.12 1.99
CA HIS A 13 2.44 -6.69 1.07
C HIS A 13 1.81 -7.75 0.15
N ASP A 14 1.08 -8.71 0.73
CA ASP A 14 0.42 -9.78 -0.02
C ASP A 14 -0.66 -9.28 -0.99
N LEU A 15 -1.37 -8.21 -0.61
CA LEU A 15 -2.36 -7.54 -1.46
C LEU A 15 -1.66 -6.85 -2.64
N LEU A 16 -0.66 -6.01 -2.36
CA LEU A 16 0.02 -5.19 -3.37
C LEU A 16 0.80 -6.05 -4.36
N ALA A 17 1.41 -7.15 -3.91
CA ALA A 17 2.06 -8.12 -4.79
C ALA A 17 1.11 -8.74 -5.84
N LYS A 18 -0.21 -8.72 -5.59
CA LYS A 18 -1.23 -9.19 -6.52
C LYS A 18 -1.84 -8.08 -7.37
N LEU A 19 -1.90 -6.86 -6.86
CA LEU A 19 -2.47 -5.71 -7.56
C LEU A 19 -1.48 -5.05 -8.52
N ILE A 20 -0.19 -5.00 -8.16
CA ILE A 20 0.86 -4.37 -8.95
C ILE A 20 1.32 -5.35 -10.03
N THR A 21 1.08 -5.01 -11.29
CA THR A 21 1.59 -5.75 -12.45
C THR A 21 2.61 -4.91 -13.22
N PRO A 22 3.37 -5.50 -14.16
CA PRO A 22 4.36 -4.75 -14.94
C PRO A 22 3.81 -3.61 -15.82
N GLN A 23 2.50 -3.59 -16.07
CA GLN A 23 1.82 -2.57 -16.88
C GLN A 23 1.26 -1.41 -16.04
N ARG A 24 1.35 -1.52 -14.71
CA ARG A 24 0.89 -0.52 -13.77
C ARG A 24 2.06 0.39 -13.40
N GLU A 25 1.84 1.69 -13.42
CA GLU A 25 2.87 2.71 -13.28
C GLU A 25 2.68 3.55 -12.01
N LEU A 26 1.47 3.57 -11.44
CA LEU A 26 1.17 4.37 -10.25
C LEU A 26 0.44 3.57 -9.17
N LEU A 27 0.96 3.64 -7.95
CA LEU A 27 0.29 3.22 -6.73
C LEU A 27 -0.09 4.46 -5.92
N THR A 28 -1.39 4.71 -5.77
CA THR A 28 -1.93 5.72 -4.86
C THR A 28 -2.22 5.06 -3.51
N ILE A 29 -1.69 5.63 -2.43
CA ILE A 29 -1.89 5.20 -1.05
C ILE A 29 -2.60 6.30 -0.27
N ILE A 30 -3.83 6.06 0.14
CA ILE A 30 -4.59 6.96 1.01
C ILE A 30 -4.53 6.42 2.45
N THR A 31 -3.92 7.18 3.37
CA THR A 31 -3.75 6.77 4.77
C THR A 31 -4.97 7.13 5.61
N GLY A 32 -5.43 6.18 6.42
CA GLY A 32 -6.44 6.39 7.46
C GLY A 32 -5.86 6.81 8.80
N SER A 33 -6.73 6.91 9.80
CA SER A 33 -6.37 7.33 11.16
C SER A 33 -5.49 6.31 11.92
N GLU A 34 -5.55 5.04 11.55
CA GLU A 34 -4.75 3.97 12.15
C GLU A 34 -3.41 3.73 11.43
N ALA A 35 -3.17 4.38 10.29
CA ALA A 35 -1.90 4.29 9.59
C ALA A 35 -0.88 5.27 10.20
N THR A 36 0.25 4.74 10.66
CA THR A 36 1.34 5.55 11.17
C THR A 36 2.30 5.94 10.05
N SER A 37 3.00 7.08 10.21
CA SER A 37 4.02 7.50 9.23
C SER A 37 5.11 6.44 9.07
N GLN A 38 5.58 5.86 10.18
CA GLN A 38 6.59 4.80 10.16
C GLN A 38 6.15 3.55 9.38
N ALA A 39 4.92 3.07 9.59
CA ALA A 39 4.40 1.93 8.85
C ALA A 39 4.24 2.25 7.35
N THR A 40 3.80 3.47 7.04
CA THR A 40 3.61 3.92 5.65
C THR A 40 4.95 4.05 4.92
N GLU A 41 5.97 4.62 5.56
CA GLU A 41 7.32 4.72 5.01
C GLU A 41 7.93 3.34 4.75
N ALA A 42 7.76 2.40 5.69
CA ALA A 42 8.22 1.03 5.52
C ALA A 42 7.52 0.32 4.35
N LEU A 43 6.20 0.52 4.20
CA LEU A 43 5.42 -0.02 3.09
C LEU A 43 5.90 0.53 1.74
N VAL A 44 6.09 1.86 1.63
CA VAL A 44 6.59 2.50 0.40
C VAL A 44 8.00 2.00 0.06
N ALA A 45 8.88 1.89 1.06
CA ALA A 45 10.22 1.36 0.86
C ALA A 45 10.21 -0.10 0.36
N HIS A 46 9.31 -0.93 0.91
CA HIS A 46 9.12 -2.31 0.46
C HIS A 46 8.62 -2.37 -0.98
N VAL A 47 7.60 -1.58 -1.33
CA VAL A 47 7.06 -1.51 -2.70
C VAL A 47 8.14 -1.05 -3.68
N GLY A 48 8.91 -0.01 -3.35
CA GLY A 48 9.99 0.48 -4.22
C GLY A 48 11.10 -0.55 -4.46
N GLN A 49 11.35 -1.46 -3.51
CA GLN A 49 12.29 -2.57 -3.69
C GLN A 49 11.69 -3.71 -4.53
N ALA A 50 10.44 -4.07 -4.29
CA ALA A 50 9.77 -5.20 -4.95
C ALA A 50 9.29 -4.86 -6.38
N HIS A 51 8.92 -3.61 -6.61
CA HIS A 51 8.32 -3.10 -7.84
C HIS A 51 8.98 -1.76 -8.24
N PRO A 52 10.26 -1.77 -8.66
CA PRO A 52 11.00 -0.54 -8.95
C PRO A 52 10.45 0.28 -10.14
N HIS A 53 9.52 -0.30 -10.92
CA HIS A 53 8.87 0.36 -12.05
C HIS A 53 7.64 1.19 -11.65
N ILE A 54 7.11 1.03 -10.44
CA ILE A 54 5.90 1.74 -10.00
C ILE A 54 6.26 2.97 -9.15
N SER A 55 5.59 4.09 -9.41
CA SER A 55 5.67 5.28 -8.57
C SER A 55 4.66 5.19 -7.42
N CYS A 56 5.03 5.65 -6.22
CA CYS A 56 4.14 5.66 -5.05
C CYS A 56 3.76 7.10 -4.69
N GLU A 57 2.46 7.37 -4.61
CA GLU A 57 1.92 8.66 -4.12
C GLU A 57 1.15 8.44 -2.82
N VAL A 58 1.52 9.16 -1.77
CA VAL A 58 0.93 9.01 -0.43
C VAL A 58 0.11 10.25 -0.08
N HIS A 59 -1.15 10.04 0.27
CA HIS A 59 -2.12 11.08 0.58
C HIS A 59 -2.74 10.81 1.96
N PHE A 60 -2.91 11.85 2.76
CA PHE A 60 -3.66 11.73 4.01
C PHE A 60 -5.16 11.76 3.73
N GLY A 61 -5.86 10.66 3.98
CA GLY A 61 -7.32 10.57 3.84
C GLY A 61 -8.09 10.69 5.15
N GLY A 62 -7.48 10.34 6.27
CA GLY A 62 -8.08 10.48 7.62
C GLY A 62 -9.28 9.55 7.86
N GLN A 63 -9.42 8.47 7.10
CA GLN A 63 -10.53 7.54 7.22
C GLN A 63 -10.50 6.83 8.60
N PRO A 64 -11.65 6.73 9.31
CA PRO A 64 -11.70 6.12 10.64
C PRO A 64 -11.74 4.59 10.64
N LEU A 65 -12.11 3.95 9.52
CA LEU A 65 -12.37 2.50 9.47
C LEU A 65 -11.35 1.69 8.66
N TYR A 66 -10.54 2.36 7.84
CA TYR A 66 -9.56 1.69 6.98
C TYR A 66 -8.20 2.32 7.18
N PRO A 67 -7.17 1.56 7.58
CA PRO A 67 -5.83 2.09 7.71
C PRO A 67 -5.26 2.52 6.34
N TYR A 68 -5.61 1.82 5.26
CA TYR A 68 -5.19 2.16 3.91
C TYR A 68 -6.30 1.93 2.88
N LEU A 69 -6.32 2.78 1.86
CA LEU A 69 -6.99 2.54 0.58
C LEU A 69 -5.97 2.66 -0.54
N PHE A 70 -5.95 1.66 -1.42
CA PHE A 70 -5.00 1.58 -2.53
C PHE A 70 -5.70 1.73 -3.88
N GLY A 71 -5.14 2.56 -4.75
CA GLY A 71 -5.45 2.63 -6.18
C GLY A 71 -4.22 2.21 -6.98
N VAL A 72 -4.39 1.40 -8.02
CA VAL A 72 -3.30 0.96 -8.90
C VAL A 72 -3.70 1.19 -10.35
N GLU A 73 -2.91 1.96 -11.07
CA GLU A 73 -3.17 2.40 -12.46
C GLU A 73 -2.09 1.90 -13.41
#